data_AF-A0A969EH08-F1
#
_entry.id   AF-A0A969EH08-F1
#
_cell.length_a   1.000
_cell.length_b   1.000
_cell.length_c   1.000
_cell.angle_alpha   90.00
_cell.angle_beta   90.00
_cell.angle_gamma   90.00
#
_symmetry.space_group_name_H-M   'P 1'
#
loop_
_entity.id
_entity.type
_entity.pdbx_description
1 polymer ?
#
loop_
_entity_poly.entity_id
_entity_poly.type
_entity_poly.pdbx_seq_one_letter_code
_entity_poly.pdbx_strand_id
1 'polypeptide(L)' 'MKVRNELNNLEVFVRVVGPLPDTGVNDKIVIKISKSAYDRLGAIDPKFRVQVTYYK' A
#
# COMPACT_ATOMS: atom_id res chain seq x y z
N MET A 1 -3.74 -5.30 -8.51
CA MET A 1 -4.09 -5.15 -7.08
C MET A 1 -4.56 -3.73 -6.86
N LYS A 2 -5.70 -3.55 -6.20
CA LYS A 2 -6.24 -2.23 -5.87
C LYS A 2 -5.92 -1.92 -4.42
N VAL A 3 -5.42 -0.72 -4.16
CA VAL A 3 -5.13 -0.22 -2.83
C VAL A 3 -5.97 1.03 -2.64
N ARG A 4 -6.78 1.06 -1.59
CA ARG A 4 -7.64 2.19 -1.22
C ARG A 4 -7.24 2.70 0.14
N ASN A 5 -7.07 4.01 0.24
CA ASN A 5 -6.88 4.70 1.50
C ASN A 5 -8.26 5.03 2.09
N GLU A 6 -8.52 4.54 3.31
CA GLU A 6 -9.80 4.75 3.99
C GLU A 6 -9.98 6.19 4.46
N LEU A 7 -8.88 6.93 4.70
CA LEU A 7 -8.93 8.29 5.23
C LEU A 7 -9.46 9.31 4.22
N ASN A 8 -9.13 9.15 2.94
CA ASN A 8 -9.45 10.12 1.90
C ASN A 8 -10.19 9.52 0.70
N ASN A 9 -10.58 8.24 0.79
CA ASN A 9 -11.24 7.49 -0.28
C ASN A 9 -10.47 7.45 -1.61
N LEU A 10 -9.17 7.78 -1.61
CA LEU A 10 -8.34 7.68 -2.81
C LEU A 10 -7.96 6.23 -3.06
N GLU A 11 -7.94 5.86 -4.34
CA GLU A 11 -7.66 4.50 -4.78
C GLU A 11 -6.59 4.50 -5.87
N VAL A 12 -5.70 3.52 -5.81
CA VAL A 12 -4.66 3.32 -6.81
C VAL A 12 -4.58 1.86 -7.23
N PHE A 13 -4.31 1.65 -8.51
CA PHE A 13 -4.02 0.33 -9.05
C PHE A 13 -2.50 0.14 -9.12
N VAL A 14 -2.03 -0.91 -8.47
CA VAL A 14 -0.61 -1.27 -8.43
C VAL A 14 -0.40 -2.71 -8.91
N ARG A 15 0.79 -2.95 -9.46
CA ARG A 15 1.28 -4.27 -9.85
C ARG A 15 2.24 -4.79 -8.79
N VAL A 16 2.09 -6.05 -8.40
CA VAL A 16 3.02 -6.72 -7.49
C VAL A 16 4.30 -7.05 -8.26
N VAL A 17 5.44 -6.58 -7.76
CA VAL A 17 6.75 -6.78 -8.40
C VAL A 17 7.53 -7.91 -7.73
N GLY A 18 7.28 -8.18 -6.45
CA GLY A 18 7.92 -9.26 -5.69
C GLY A 18 7.39 -9.36 -4.27
N PRO A 19 7.78 -10.41 -3.53
CA PRO A 19 7.43 -10.57 -2.12
C PRO A 19 8.19 -9.57 -1.25
N LEU A 20 7.59 -9.19 -0.12
CA LEU A 20 8.26 -8.42 0.92
C LEU A 20 9.15 -9.37 1.74
N PRO A 21 10.43 -9.03 2.01
CA PRO A 21 11.27 -9.87 2.85
C PRO A 21 10.80 -9.82 4.31
N ASP A 22 10.73 -10.97 4.97
CA ASP A 22 10.40 -11.08 6.39
C ASP A 22 11.58 -10.62 7.25
N THR A 23 11.72 -9.31 7.39
CA THR A 23 12.62 -8.69 8.38
C THR A 23 11.77 -8.20 9.55
N GLY A 24 12.31 -8.22 10.78
CA GLY A 24 11.55 -7.79 11.97
C GLY A 24 10.98 -6.37 11.89
N VAL A 25 11.49 -5.52 11.00
CA VAL A 25 10.96 -4.18 10.71
C VAL A 25 9.67 -4.23 9.88
N ASN A 26 9.47 -5.29 9.10
CA ASN A 26 8.32 -5.53 8.24
C ASN A 26 7.22 -6.37 8.91
N ASP A 27 7.41 -6.82 10.16
CA ASP A 27 6.49 -7.71 10.89
C ASP A 27 5.03 -7.19 10.98
N LYS A 28 4.85 -5.86 10.85
CA LYS A 28 3.54 -5.19 10.85
C LYS A 28 3.22 -4.45 9.54
N ILE A 29 3.99 -4.70 8.48
CA ILE A 29 3.85 -4.04 7.18
C ILE A 29 3.34 -5.07 6.17
N VAL A 30 2.11 -4.90 5.72
CA VAL A 30 1.47 -5.81 4.74
C VAL A 30 2.03 -5.61 3.32
N ILE A 31 2.38 -4.37 2.98
CA ILE A 31 2.76 -3.99 1.62
C ILE A 31 3.68 -2.75 1.65
N LYS A 32 4.69 -2.73 0.77
CA LYS A 32 5.41 -1.51 0.39
C LYS A 32 5.04 -1.12 -1.02
N ILE A 33 4.78 0.17 -1.22
CA ILE A 33 4.45 0.75 -2.52
C ILE A 33 5.52 1.77 -2.92
N SER A 34 5.58 2.10 -4.21
CA SER A 34 6.45 3.16 -4.70
C SER A 34 5.97 4.54 -4.22
N LYS A 35 6.88 5.51 -4.20
CA LYS A 35 6.56 6.90 -3.88
C LYS A 35 5.43 7.45 -4.74
N SER A 36 5.43 7.14 -6.04
CA SER A 36 4.36 7.57 -6.96
C SER A 36 2.97 7.04 -6.59
N ALA A 37 2.89 5.81 -6.06
CA ALA A 37 1.62 5.25 -5.61
C ALA A 37 1.19 5.85 -4.25
N TYR A 38 2.15 6.13 -3.37
CA TYR A 38 1.93 6.84 -2.11
C TYR A 38 1.37 8.25 -2.34
N ASP A 39 1.98 9.02 -3.24
CA ASP A 39 1.55 10.39 -3.57
C ASP A 39 0.11 10.39 -4.13
N ARG A 40 -0.23 9.40 -4.98
CA ARG A 40 -1.59 9.23 -5.51
C ARG A 40 -2.62 8.81 -4.47
N LEU A 41 -2.19 8.10 -3.42
CA LEU A 41 -3.06 7.75 -2.28
C LEU A 41 -3.27 8.92 -1.33
N GLY A 42 -2.58 10.05 -1.52
CA GLY A 42 -2.70 11.25 -0.68
C GLY A 42 -2.45 10.96 0.80
N ALA A 43 -1.56 10.02 1.09
CA ALA A 43 -1.22 9.65 2.46
C ALA A 43 -0.38 10.75 3.11
N ILE A 44 -0.74 11.12 4.34
CA ILE A 44 -0.02 12.13 5.13
C ILE A 44 1.10 11.45 5.92
N ASP A 45 0.78 10.31 6.53
CA ASP A 45 1.73 9.54 7.32
C ASP A 45 2.45 8.45 6.51
N PRO A 46 3.73 8.19 6.80
CA PRO A 46 4.49 7.12 6.16
C PRO A 46 3.95 5.72 6.49
N LYS A 47 3.16 5.58 7.56
CA LYS A 47 2.43 4.36 7.91
C LYS A 47 0.96 4.70 8.10
N PHE A 48 0.13 4.18 7.22
CA PHE A 48 -1.31 4.40 7.25
C PHE A 48 -2.05 3.10 6.93
N ARG A 49 -3.32 3.04 7.31
CA ARG A 49 -4.16 1.88 7.03
C ARG A 49 -4.71 2.00 5.62
N VAL A 50 -4.68 0.87 4.92
CA VAL A 50 -5.20 0.74 3.56
C VAL A 50 -6.00 -0.53 3.42
N GLN A 51 -7.03 -0.46 2.61
CA GLN A 51 -7.75 -1.63 2.13
C GLN A 51 -7.10 -2.11 0.84
N VAL A 52 -6.73 -3.39 0.80
CA VAL A 52 -6.13 -4.01 -0.39
C VAL A 52 -7.12 -5.01 -0.97
N THR A 53 -7.44 -4.86 -2.25
CA THR A 53 -8.28 -5.80 -3.01
C THR A 53 -7.45 -6.50 -4.07
N TYR A 54 -7.41 -7.83 -3.99
CA TYR A 54 -6.81 -8.68 -5.01
C TYR A 54 -7.86 -9.05 -6.04
N TYR A 55 -7.67 -8.60 -7.28
CA TYR A 55 -8.41 -9.13 -8.42
C TYR A 55 -7.59 -10.30 -8.97
N LYS A 56 -8.16 -11.51 -8.90
CA LYS A 56 -7.56 -12.75 -9.38
C LYS A 56 -7.78 -12.89 -10.88
#